data_AF-A0A969G467-F1
#
_entry.id   AF-A0A969G467-F1
#
_cell.length_a   1.000
_cell.length_b   1.000
_cell.length_c   1.000
_cell.angle_alpha   90.00
_cell.angle_beta   90.00
_cell.angle_gamma   90.00
#
_symmetry.space_group_name_H-M   'P 1'
#
loop_
_entity.id
_entity.type
_entity.pdbx_description
1 polymer ?
#
loop_
_entity_poly.entity_id
_entity_poly.type
_entity_poly.pdbx_seq_one_letter_code
_entity_poly.pdbx_strand_id
1 'polypeptide(L)'
;MGSIPAMTNLPVPIIPHWLHHPWLQLVLSTPVMAWSGRRFFQGAWQALGNRTSDMNTLVALGTGTAYLYSVLITVYPQFLTQRDLAIAYYYEPAVVVITLILLGKLLEERSRGKTSAAIKGLMGVAK
;
A
#
# COMPACT_ATOMS: atom_id res chain seq x y z
N MET A 1 -4.10 -8.16 16.38
CA MET A 1 -3.79 -9.07 15.25
C MET A 1 -3.70 -8.38 13.87
N GLY A 2 -3.97 -7.07 13.72
CA GLY A 2 -3.94 -6.42 12.38
C GLY A 2 -2.65 -5.67 12.02
N SER A 3 -1.81 -5.33 12.98
CA SER A 3 -0.53 -4.67 12.76
C SER A 3 0.58 -5.70 12.53
N ILE A 4 1.59 -5.38 11.73
CA ILE A 4 2.73 -6.30 11.46
C ILE A 4 3.39 -6.80 12.75
N PRO A 5 3.58 -5.98 13.80
CA PRO A 5 4.10 -6.44 15.08
C PRO A 5 3.21 -7.51 15.74
N ALA A 6 1.89 -7.36 15.61
CA ALA A 6 0.94 -8.32 16.15
C ALA A 6 0.87 -9.63 15.34
N MET A 7 1.25 -9.61 14.06
CA MET A 7 1.28 -10.81 13.22
C MET A 7 2.60 -11.57 13.32
N THR A 8 3.71 -10.85 13.48
CA THR A 8 5.06 -11.44 13.56
C THR A 8 5.48 -11.79 14.99
N ASN A 9 4.67 -11.41 16.00
CA ASN A 9 4.98 -11.53 17.42
C ASN A 9 6.35 -10.95 17.80
N LEU A 10 6.83 -9.97 17.01
CA LEU A 10 8.08 -9.28 17.26
C LEU A 10 7.81 -8.04 18.11
N PRO A 11 8.42 -7.91 19.30
CA PRO A 11 8.43 -6.64 20.00
C PRO A 11 9.32 -5.68 19.19
N VAL A 12 8.70 -4.75 18.47
CA VAL A 12 9.41 -3.64 17.82
C VAL A 12 9.40 -2.44 18.76
N PRO A 13 10.47 -2.22 19.54
CA PRO A 13 10.55 -1.11 20.50
C PRO A 13 10.60 0.28 19.83
N ILE A 14 10.75 0.31 18.50
CA ILE A 14 10.90 1.52 17.70
C ILE A 14 9.54 2.18 17.43
N ILE A 15 8.43 1.44 17.50
CA ILE A 15 7.10 2.01 17.23
C ILE A 15 6.56 2.66 18.52
N PRO A 16 6.39 4.00 18.55
CA PRO A 16 5.84 4.65 19.73
C PRO A 16 4.39 4.22 19.95
N HIS A 17 4.01 3.98 21.20
CA HIS A 17 2.68 3.48 21.58
C HIS A 17 1.52 4.32 21.02
N TRP A 18 1.73 5.62 20.85
CA TRP A 18 0.77 6.56 20.24
C TRP A 18 0.41 6.22 18.78
N LEU A 19 1.31 5.53 18.05
CA LEU A 19 1.10 5.11 16.66
C LEU A 19 0.10 3.94 16.53
N HIS A 20 -0.25 3.28 17.64
CA HIS A 20 -1.30 2.26 17.67
C HIS A 20 -2.71 2.84 17.75
N HIS A 21 -2.86 4.17 17.90
CA HIS A 21 -4.16 4.79 17.99
C HIS A 21 -4.89 4.74 16.62
N PRO A 22 -6.07 4.09 16.50
CA PRO A 22 -6.72 3.84 15.22
C PRO A 22 -6.99 5.11 14.40
N TRP A 23 -7.40 6.19 15.08
CA TRP A 23 -7.63 7.49 14.45
C TRP A 23 -6.36 8.12 13.87
N LEU A 24 -5.22 7.95 14.55
CA LEU A 24 -3.95 8.47 14.08
C LEU A 24 -3.44 7.67 12.88
N GLN A 25 -3.61 6.34 12.90
CA GLN A 25 -3.33 5.50 11.75
C GLN A 25 -4.20 5.84 10.55
N LEU A 26 -5.48 6.13 10.75
CA LEU A 26 -6.39 6.59 9.70
C LEU A 26 -5.85 7.89 9.08
N VAL A 27 -5.57 8.91 9.90
CA VAL A 27 -5.08 10.22 9.41
C VAL A 27 -3.75 10.10 8.67
N LEU A 28 -2.83 9.23 9.12
CA LEU A 28 -1.54 9.04 8.47
C LEU A 28 -1.63 8.19 7.19
N SER A 29 -2.48 7.17 7.18
CA SER A 29 -2.64 6.30 6.01
C SER A 29 -3.46 6.94 4.89
N THR A 30 -4.42 7.81 5.22
CA THR A 30 -5.27 8.52 4.24
C THR A 30 -4.46 9.26 3.15
N PRO A 31 -3.49 10.14 3.47
CA PRO A 31 -2.72 10.85 2.45
C PRO A 31 -1.85 9.90 1.63
N VAL A 32 -1.32 8.82 2.22
CA VAL A 32 -0.55 7.82 1.47
C VAL A 32 -1.45 7.10 0.46
N MET A 33 -2.64 6.68 0.87
CA MET A 33 -3.63 6.05 -0.02
C MET A 33 -4.09 7.03 -1.11
N ALA A 34 -4.40 8.28 -0.73
CA ALA A 34 -4.98 9.28 -1.61
C ALA A 34 -3.98 9.90 -2.60
N TRP A 35 -2.69 10.00 -2.24
CA TRP A 35 -1.65 10.55 -3.12
C TRP A 35 -0.85 9.45 -3.78
N SER A 36 -0.13 8.65 -3.00
CA SER A 36 0.76 7.60 -3.52
C SER A 36 -0.02 6.45 -4.16
N GLY A 37 -1.19 6.12 -3.59
CA GLY A 37 -2.09 5.10 -4.11
C GLY A 37 -2.88 5.51 -5.35
N ARG A 38 -3.07 6.81 -5.61
CA ARG A 38 -3.98 7.35 -6.63
C ARG A 38 -3.80 6.74 -8.01
N ARG A 39 -2.54 6.57 -8.44
CA ARG A 39 -2.20 6.00 -9.75
C ARG A 39 -2.72 4.57 -9.92
N PHE A 40 -2.71 3.78 -8.85
CA PHE A 40 -3.17 2.39 -8.87
C PHE A 40 -4.69 2.35 -8.93
N PHE A 41 -5.38 3.19 -8.15
CA PHE A 41 -6.84 3.30 -8.21
C PHE A 41 -7.34 3.79 -9.58
N GLN A 42 -6.65 4.76 -10.18
CA GLN A 42 -6.98 5.23 -11.54
C GLN A 42 -6.77 4.13 -12.59
N GLY A 43 -5.64 3.42 -12.53
CA GLY A 43 -5.38 2.29 -13.42
C GLY A 43 -6.41 1.17 -13.25
N ALA A 44 -6.76 0.82 -12.02
CA ALA A 44 -7.79 -0.17 -11.71
C ALA A 44 -9.18 0.24 -12.25
N TRP A 45 -9.54 1.52 -12.15
CA TRP A 45 -10.81 2.03 -12.68
C TRP A 45 -10.87 1.91 -14.22
N GLN A 46 -9.78 2.20 -14.90
CA GLN A 46 -9.67 2.04 -16.36
C GLN A 46 -9.72 0.56 -16.77
N ALA A 47 -8.99 -0.31 -16.07
CA ALA A 47 -9.00 -1.76 -16.31
C ALA A 47 -10.40 -2.36 -16.12
N LEU A 48 -11.12 -1.91 -15.08
CA LEU A 48 -12.50 -2.31 -14.83
C LEU A 48 -13.44 -1.95 -15.98
N GLY A 49 -13.34 -0.71 -16.51
CA GLY A 49 -14.11 -0.28 -17.68
C GLY A 49 -13.83 -1.11 -18.93
N ASN A 50 -12.58 -1.53 -19.11
CA ASN A 50 -12.15 -2.41 -20.20
C ASN A 50 -12.42 -3.89 -19.94
N ARG A 51 -13.01 -4.25 -18.79
CA ARG A 51 -13.22 -5.65 -18.33
C ARG A 51 -11.93 -6.48 -18.32
N THR A 52 -10.80 -5.84 -18.06
CA THR A 52 -9.49 -6.49 -17.90
C THR A 52 -9.01 -6.33 -16.47
N SER A 53 -8.01 -7.14 -16.08
CA SER A 53 -7.36 -7.04 -14.78
C SER A 53 -5.85 -6.92 -14.99
N ASP A 54 -5.25 -5.92 -14.37
CA ASP A 54 -3.82 -5.69 -14.40
C ASP A 54 -3.25 -5.65 -12.97
N MET A 55 -1.95 -5.35 -12.86
CA MET A 55 -1.29 -5.17 -11.57
C MET A 55 -1.93 -4.05 -10.74
N ASN A 56 -2.44 -2.99 -11.38
CA ASN A 56 -3.07 -1.87 -10.67
C ASN A 56 -4.38 -2.30 -10.03
N THR A 57 -5.19 -3.12 -10.72
CA THR A 57 -6.42 -3.70 -10.18
C THR A 57 -6.17 -4.52 -8.92
N LEU A 58 -5.18 -5.43 -8.93
CA LEU A 58 -4.85 -6.25 -7.76
C LEU A 58 -4.41 -5.38 -6.57
N VAL A 59 -3.55 -4.40 -6.82
CA VAL A 59 -3.03 -3.51 -5.78
C VAL A 59 -4.13 -2.62 -5.20
N ALA A 60 -4.98 -2.04 -6.06
CA ALA A 60 -6.09 -1.20 -5.65
C ALA A 60 -7.13 -1.98 -4.84
N LEU A 61 -7.46 -3.21 -5.24
CA LEU A 61 -8.38 -4.06 -4.50
C LEU A 61 -7.78 -4.51 -3.17
N GLY A 62 -6.55 -5.01 -3.15
CA GLY A 62 -5.91 -5.49 -1.92
C GLY A 62 -5.75 -4.39 -0.87
N THR A 63 -5.17 -3.26 -1.27
CA THR A 63 -4.93 -2.13 -0.35
C THR A 63 -6.21 -1.37 -0.02
N GLY A 64 -7.12 -1.23 -0.98
CA GLY A 64 -8.41 -0.58 -0.80
C GLY A 64 -9.34 -1.35 0.13
N THR A 65 -9.42 -2.69 -0.02
CA THR A 65 -10.23 -3.53 0.88
C THR A 65 -9.68 -3.52 2.30
N ALA A 66 -8.35 -3.63 2.47
CA ALA A 66 -7.70 -3.54 3.77
C ALA A 66 -7.96 -2.18 4.47
N TYR A 67 -7.87 -1.08 3.72
CA TYR A 67 -8.14 0.25 4.23
C TYR A 67 -9.61 0.44 4.59
N LEU A 68 -10.55 0.09 3.70
CA LEU A 68 -11.99 0.20 3.94
C LEU A 68 -12.42 -0.63 5.15
N TYR A 69 -11.93 -1.86 5.27
CA TYR A 69 -12.18 -2.71 6.44
C TYR A 69 -11.72 -2.02 7.73
N SER A 70 -10.52 -1.44 7.71
CA SER A 70 -9.97 -0.73 8.87
C SER A 70 -10.78 0.52 9.24
N VAL A 71 -11.26 1.27 8.25
CA VAL A 71 -12.15 2.43 8.44
C VAL A 71 -13.49 2.01 9.03
N LEU A 72 -14.11 0.96 8.48
CA LEU A 72 -15.40 0.45 8.99
C LEU A 72 -15.31 0.05 10.46
N ILE A 73 -14.22 -0.62 10.85
CA ILE A 73 -13.98 -0.99 12.25
C ILE A 73 -13.71 0.23 13.13
N THR A 74 -13.00 1.23 12.61
CA THR A 74 -12.69 2.46 13.35
C THR A 74 -13.96 3.27 13.65
N VAL A 75 -14.90 3.31 12.71
CA VAL A 75 -16.16 4.08 12.83
C VAL A 75 -17.27 3.28 13.51
N TYR A 76 -17.37 1.97 13.23
CA TYR A 76 -18.41 1.07 13.76
C TYR A 76 -17.79 -0.15 14.47
N PRO A 77 -17.04 0.04 15.57
CA PRO A 77 -16.43 -1.08 16.28
C PRO A 77 -17.47 -2.05 16.86
N GLN A 78 -18.64 -1.52 17.22
CA GLN A 78 -19.76 -2.23 17.84
C GLN A 78 -20.29 -3.39 16.98
N PHE A 79 -20.19 -3.28 15.64
CA PHE A 79 -20.68 -4.31 14.72
C PHE A 79 -19.88 -5.61 14.81
N LEU A 80 -18.57 -5.53 15.13
CA LEU A 80 -17.71 -6.69 15.31
C LEU A 80 -17.70 -7.17 16.76
N THR A 81 -17.75 -6.25 17.73
CA THR A 81 -17.79 -6.60 19.16
C THR A 81 -19.03 -7.42 19.53
N GLN A 82 -20.17 -7.16 18.89
CA GLN A 82 -21.40 -7.96 19.08
C GLN A 82 -21.31 -9.40 18.56
N ARG A 83 -20.27 -9.73 17.79
CA ARG A 83 -20.06 -11.06 17.20
C ARG A 83 -18.87 -11.79 17.82
N ASP A 84 -18.33 -11.29 18.94
CA ASP A 84 -17.10 -11.80 19.59
C ASP A 84 -15.90 -11.90 18.63
N LEU A 85 -15.89 -11.09 17.55
CA LEU A 85 -14.80 -11.08 16.59
C LEU A 85 -13.70 -10.14 17.07
N ALA A 86 -12.47 -10.63 17.06
CA ALA A 86 -11.30 -9.84 17.40
C ALA A 86 -11.14 -8.66 16.43
N ILE A 87 -11.03 -7.45 16.99
CA ILE A 87 -10.82 -6.23 16.22
C ILE A 87 -9.37 -6.19 15.71
N ALA A 88 -9.19 -6.08 14.39
CA ALA A 88 -7.89 -5.96 13.74
C ALA A 88 -7.87 -4.75 12.80
N TYR A 89 -6.81 -3.95 12.86
CA TYR A 89 -6.61 -2.77 12.00
C TYR A 89 -5.51 -3.05 10.99
N TYR A 90 -5.77 -2.83 9.69
CA TYR A 90 -4.87 -3.13 8.59
C TYR A 90 -4.37 -1.88 7.84
N TYR A 91 -4.46 -0.70 8.47
CA TYR A 91 -3.93 0.56 7.91
C TYR A 91 -2.44 0.47 7.57
N GLU A 92 -1.65 -0.08 8.50
CA GLU A 92 -0.19 -0.22 8.34
C GLU A 92 0.16 -1.16 7.17
N PRO A 93 -0.36 -2.41 7.10
CA PRO A 93 -0.14 -3.28 5.95
C PRO A 93 -0.49 -2.64 4.60
N ALA A 94 -1.62 -1.94 4.51
CA ALA A 94 -2.04 -1.28 3.26
C ALA A 94 -1.01 -0.25 2.79
N VAL A 95 -0.53 0.60 3.71
CA VAL A 95 0.51 1.61 3.44
C VAL A 95 1.85 0.95 3.08
N VAL A 96 2.27 -0.09 3.81
CA VAL A 96 3.52 -0.81 3.56
C VAL A 96 3.52 -1.41 2.15
N VAL A 97 2.43 -2.06 1.75
CA VAL A 97 2.29 -2.65 0.41
C VAL A 97 2.44 -1.57 -0.68
N ILE A 98 1.73 -0.44 -0.57
CA ILE A 98 1.85 0.67 -1.53
C ILE A 98 3.30 1.17 -1.61
N THR A 99 3.93 1.38 -0.46
CA THR A 99 5.31 1.86 -0.38
C THR A 99 6.30 0.89 -1.02
N LEU A 100 6.18 -0.42 -0.75
CA LEU A 100 7.07 -1.43 -1.33
C LEU A 100 6.91 -1.54 -2.85
N ILE A 101 5.68 -1.44 -3.36
CA ILE A 101 5.45 -1.45 -4.81
C ILE A 101 6.04 -0.20 -5.47
N LEU A 102 5.86 0.97 -4.86
CA LEU A 102 6.48 2.22 -5.31
C LEU A 102 8.00 2.13 -5.32
N LEU A 103 8.57 1.58 -4.25
CA LEU A 103 10.01 1.37 -4.12
C LEU A 103 10.52 0.40 -5.21
N GLY A 104 9.80 -0.70 -5.45
CA GLY A 104 10.12 -1.64 -6.53
C GLY A 104 10.15 -0.96 -7.90
N LYS A 105 9.13 -0.14 -8.22
CA LYS A 105 9.12 0.64 -9.47
C LYS A 105 10.27 1.64 -9.56
N LEU A 106 10.61 2.31 -8.45
CA LEU A 106 11.74 3.23 -8.41
C LEU A 106 13.07 2.51 -8.71
N LEU A 107 13.26 1.31 -8.14
CA LEU A 107 14.43 0.49 -8.39
C LEU A 107 14.47 -0.02 -9.84
N GLU A 108 13.31 -0.38 -10.41
CA GLU A 108 13.19 -0.79 -11.81
C GLU A 108 13.52 0.36 -12.77
N GLU A 109 12.99 1.56 -12.53
CA GLU A 109 13.30 2.75 -13.34
C GLU A 109 14.79 3.10 -13.27
N ARG A 110 15.38 3.00 -12.08
CA ARG A 110 16.81 3.25 -11.86
C ARG A 110 17.71 2.23 -12.57
N SER A 111 17.30 0.97 -12.67
CA SER A 111 18.05 -0.05 -13.40
C SER A 111 17.96 0.15 -14.91
N ARG A 112 16.73 0.39 -15.44
CA ARG A 112 16.52 0.66 -16.87
C ARG A 112 17.25 1.92 -17.35
N GLY A 113 17.30 2.97 -16.54
CA GLY A 113 18.01 4.21 -16.88
C GLY A 113 19.51 4.01 -17.12
N LYS A 114 20.16 3.15 -16.34
CA LYS A 114 21.59 2.82 -16.49
C LYS A 114 21.87 2.05 -17.79
N THR A 115 21.01 1.10 -18.15
CA THR A 115 21.16 0.32 -19.38
C THR A 115 20.92 1.17 -20.62
N SER A 116 19.92 2.05 -20.60
CA SER A 116 19.63 2.98 -21.70
C SER A 116 20.77 3.97 -21.93
N ALA A 117 21.40 4.46 -20.86
CA ALA A 117 22.59 5.31 -20.95
C ALA A 117 23.79 4.58 -21.56
N ALA A 118 24.01 3.31 -21.22
CA ALA A 118 25.09 2.50 -21.80
C ALA A 118 24.87 2.24 -23.31
N ILE A 119 23.64 1.94 -23.74
CA ILE A 119 23.31 1.75 -25.17
C ILE A 119 23.51 3.05 -25.95
N LYS A 120 23.06 4.19 -25.42
CA LYS A 120 23.31 5.51 -26.03
C LYS A 120 24.81 5.82 -26.11
N GLY A 121 25.59 5.43 -25.09
CA GLY A 121 27.05 5.52 -25.10
C GLY A 121 27.66 4.77 -26.28
N LEU A 122 27.32 3.50 -26.47
CA LEU A 122 27.82 2.68 -27.58
C LEU A 122 27.44 3.23 -28.96
N MET A 123 26.20 3.70 -29.14
CA MET A 123 25.79 4.34 -30.39
C MET A 123 26.53 5.66 -30.68
N GLY A 124 26.98 6.36 -29.65
CA GLY A 124 27.78 7.59 -29.80
C GLY A 124 29.23 7.36 -30.19
N VAL A 125 29.79 6.18 -29.91
CA VAL A 125 31.18 5.81 -30.29
C VAL A 125 31.25 5.12 -31.66
N ALA A 126 30.11 4.68 -32.21
CA ALA A 126 30.03 4.05 -33.53
C ALA A 126 29.95 5.05 -34.71
N LYS A 127 30.30 6.32 -34.48
CA LYS A 127 30.45 7.38 -35.48
C LYS A 127 31.89 7.84 -35.51
#